data_AF-A0A355CNE4-F1
#
_entry.id   AF-A0A355CNE4-F1
#
_cell.length_a   1.000
_cell.length_b   1.000
_cell.length_c   1.000
_cell.angle_alpha   90.00
_cell.angle_beta   90.00
_cell.angle_gamma   90.00
#
_symmetry.space_group_name_H-M   'P 1'
#
loop_
_entity.id
_entity.type
_entity.pdbx_description
1 polymer ?
#
loop_
_entity_poly.entity_id
_entity_poly.type
_entity_poly.pdbx_seq_one_letter_code
_entity_poly.pdbx_strand_id
1 'polypeptide(L)'
;MYGVDTLFRVTQPRDIQDATNVLGTKPLFWGRYFSGIDYQGDGEYFRKENPPLHLAGIRVLPIGRYTTQVGLGKKEGLRDGTDQAKDVVFSFGEDYLKSKGGEYYIFLDVESDTPLSTDYYLGWSTAVRSLSSKVKLLPCVYLNAGDSTTSKALNLAIRNGAKCHGLWIANYGNRFREPSSPKLNFNSAEASPATSIPGVPVLLWQYGGEIGRDFDLNVSNPQIRDQDILHRLILPPAG
;
A
#
# COMPACT_ATOMS: atom_id res chain seq x y z
N MET A 1 14.20 3.29 4.83
CA MET A 1 13.53 2.39 5.80
C MET A 1 13.10 1.09 5.15
N TYR A 2 12.79 0.07 5.97
CA TYR A 2 12.35 -1.26 5.53
C TYR A 2 10.98 -1.60 6.12
N GLY A 3 10.22 -2.38 5.38
CA GLY A 3 8.92 -2.90 5.81
C GLY A 3 8.61 -4.20 5.12
N VAL A 4 7.45 -4.75 5.46
CA VAL A 4 6.92 -5.97 4.85
C VAL A 4 5.46 -5.77 4.48
N ASP A 5 4.91 -6.65 3.68
CA ASP A 5 3.47 -6.85 3.56
C ASP A 5 3.16 -8.33 3.45
N THR A 6 1.94 -8.72 3.84
CA THR A 6 1.57 -10.12 4.04
C THR A 6 0.08 -10.33 3.79
N LEU A 7 -0.32 -11.56 3.43
CA LEU A 7 -1.74 -11.96 3.45
C LEU A 7 -2.19 -12.48 4.83
N PHE A 8 -1.30 -12.99 5.66
CA PHE A 8 -1.68 -13.37 7.02
C PHE A 8 -1.71 -12.15 7.95
N ARG A 9 -2.47 -12.28 9.05
CA ARG A 9 -2.73 -11.21 10.02
C ARG A 9 -1.59 -11.11 11.04
N VAL A 10 -1.28 -9.89 11.48
CA VAL A 10 -0.28 -9.61 12.52
C VAL A 10 -0.97 -9.52 13.87
N THR A 11 -1.21 -10.66 14.51
CA THR A 11 -1.99 -10.71 15.77
C THR A 11 -1.13 -11.00 16.99
N GLN A 12 0.13 -11.39 16.81
CA GLN A 12 1.02 -11.77 17.89
C GLN A 12 2.43 -11.18 17.69
N PRO A 13 3.19 -10.95 18.78
CA PRO A 13 4.59 -10.52 18.68
C PRO A 13 5.48 -11.46 17.85
N ARG A 14 5.14 -12.76 17.80
CA ARG A 14 5.87 -13.75 17.01
C ARG A 14 5.84 -13.43 15.52
N ASP A 15 4.71 -12.94 15.00
CA ASP A 15 4.56 -12.57 13.59
C ASP A 15 5.61 -11.49 13.20
N ILE A 16 5.83 -10.53 14.10
CA ILE A 16 6.83 -9.47 13.94
C ILE A 16 8.26 -10.00 14.05
N GLN A 17 8.50 -10.97 14.94
CA GLN A 17 9.80 -11.62 15.05
C GLN A 17 10.15 -12.42 13.80
N ASP A 18 9.17 -13.14 13.23
CA ASP A 18 9.35 -13.91 12.00
C ASP A 18 9.66 -12.96 10.82
N ALA A 19 8.92 -11.85 10.70
CA ALA A 19 9.25 -10.79 9.73
C ALA A 19 10.66 -10.22 9.94
N THR A 20 11.04 -9.98 11.20
CA THR A 20 12.37 -9.44 11.55
C THR A 20 13.48 -10.39 11.12
N ASN A 21 13.28 -11.71 11.29
CA ASN A 21 14.23 -12.73 10.90
C ASN A 21 14.39 -12.79 9.37
N VAL A 22 13.29 -12.70 8.63
CA VAL A 22 13.30 -12.73 7.16
C VAL A 22 13.90 -11.44 6.58
N LEU A 23 13.50 -10.28 7.10
CA LEU A 23 13.93 -8.97 6.62
C LEU A 23 15.36 -8.62 7.08
N GLY A 24 15.87 -9.29 8.12
CA GLY A 24 17.14 -8.98 8.78
C GLY A 24 17.13 -7.71 9.63
N THR A 25 15.97 -7.08 9.81
CA THR A 25 15.75 -5.92 10.67
C THR A 25 14.27 -5.80 11.04
N LYS A 26 13.96 -5.12 12.14
CA LYS A 26 12.57 -4.90 12.53
C LYS A 26 11.87 -4.04 11.46
N PRO A 27 10.73 -4.47 10.89
CA PRO A 27 10.00 -3.64 9.94
C PRO A 27 9.54 -2.34 10.60
N LEU A 28 9.56 -1.24 9.85
CA LEU A 28 9.03 0.06 10.30
C LEU A 28 7.61 0.31 9.81
N PHE A 29 7.19 -0.42 8.77
CA PHE A 29 5.83 -0.43 8.28
C PHE A 29 5.41 -1.83 7.84
N TRP A 30 4.09 -2.04 7.79
CA TRP A 30 3.47 -3.29 7.38
C TRP A 30 2.28 -3.04 6.43
N GLY A 31 2.33 -3.56 5.21
CA GLY A 31 1.25 -3.48 4.24
C GLY A 31 0.08 -4.40 4.61
N ARG A 32 -1.13 -3.83 4.74
CA ARG A 32 -2.34 -4.57 5.12
C ARG A 32 -3.52 -4.15 4.23
N TYR A 33 -4.39 -5.10 3.92
CA TYR A 33 -5.45 -4.93 2.93
C TYR A 33 -6.75 -4.43 3.55
N PHE A 34 -7.45 -3.60 2.78
CA PHE A 34 -8.75 -3.03 3.07
C PHE A 34 -9.58 -3.18 1.80
N SER A 35 -10.61 -4.00 1.85
CA SER A 35 -11.57 -4.19 0.75
C SER A 35 -12.92 -3.53 1.05
N GLY A 36 -13.29 -3.41 2.33
CA GLY A 36 -14.60 -2.94 2.76
C GLY A 36 -14.96 -3.49 4.14
N ILE A 37 -15.76 -2.75 4.91
CA ILE A 37 -16.04 -3.02 6.34
C ILE A 37 -16.59 -4.44 6.59
N ASP A 38 -17.36 -4.98 5.64
CA ASP A 38 -18.02 -6.29 5.77
C ASP A 38 -17.23 -7.44 5.11
N TYR A 39 -16.11 -7.14 4.45
CA TYR A 39 -15.30 -8.14 3.78
C TYR A 39 -14.34 -8.82 4.76
N GLN A 40 -14.32 -10.15 4.78
CA GLN A 40 -13.51 -10.95 5.72
C GLN A 40 -12.59 -11.94 5.00
N GLY A 41 -12.14 -11.61 3.79
CA GLY A 41 -11.20 -12.45 3.06
C GLY A 41 -9.83 -12.57 3.75
N ASP A 42 -8.99 -13.45 3.20
CA ASP A 42 -7.58 -13.51 3.56
C ASP A 42 -6.92 -12.15 3.29
N GLY A 43 -5.88 -11.77 4.02
CA GLY A 43 -5.21 -10.46 3.81
C GLY A 43 -5.83 -9.29 4.55
N GLU A 44 -7.13 -9.32 4.84
CA GLU A 44 -7.81 -8.14 5.40
C GLU A 44 -7.28 -7.73 6.76
N TYR A 45 -7.26 -6.42 6.97
CA TYR A 45 -6.87 -5.82 8.22
C TYR A 45 -7.95 -6.00 9.29
N PHE A 46 -7.53 -6.38 10.50
CA PHE A 46 -8.42 -6.43 11.65
C PHE A 46 -7.89 -5.58 12.80
N ARG A 47 -8.81 -4.96 13.56
CA ARG A 47 -8.45 -4.21 14.78
C ARG A 47 -7.68 -5.04 15.82
N LYS A 48 -7.73 -6.37 15.77
CA LYS A 48 -6.89 -7.25 16.61
C LYS A 48 -5.39 -7.12 16.30
N GLU A 49 -5.04 -6.58 15.15
CA GLU A 49 -3.66 -6.28 14.76
C GLU A 49 -3.16 -4.96 15.37
N ASN A 50 -4.05 -4.12 15.93
CA ASN A 50 -3.70 -2.84 16.57
C ASN A 50 -2.62 -3.02 17.66
N PRO A 51 -2.83 -3.83 18.73
CA PRO A 51 -1.89 -3.87 19.85
C PRO A 51 -0.46 -4.31 19.47
N PRO A 52 -0.23 -5.43 18.76
CA PRO A 52 1.13 -5.87 18.46
C PRO A 52 1.87 -4.87 17.55
N LEU A 53 1.18 -4.31 16.53
CA LEU A 53 1.78 -3.32 15.64
C LEU A 53 2.08 -2.00 16.39
N HIS A 54 1.16 -1.53 17.23
CA HIS A 54 1.35 -0.33 18.04
C HIS A 54 2.54 -0.47 18.98
N LEU A 55 2.59 -1.55 19.77
CA LEU A 55 3.65 -1.81 20.75
C LEU A 55 5.03 -1.90 20.09
N ALA A 56 5.11 -2.44 18.87
CA ALA A 56 6.34 -2.52 18.11
C ALA A 56 6.72 -1.21 17.40
N GLY A 57 5.82 -0.21 17.38
CA GLY A 57 5.99 1.05 16.66
C GLY A 57 5.92 0.89 15.13
N ILE A 58 5.22 -0.13 14.66
CA ILE A 58 5.09 -0.47 13.23
C ILE A 58 3.85 0.24 12.69
N ARG A 59 4.04 0.99 11.60
CA ARG A 59 2.93 1.69 10.94
C ARG A 59 2.26 0.82 9.88
N VAL A 60 0.94 0.86 9.82
CA VAL A 60 0.16 0.25 8.74
C VAL A 60 0.29 1.08 7.47
N LEU A 61 0.63 0.41 6.38
CA LEU A 61 0.57 0.89 5.00
C LEU A 61 -0.75 0.36 4.40
N PRO A 62 -1.79 1.19 4.24
CA PRO A 62 -3.09 0.72 3.76
C PRO A 62 -3.06 0.36 2.28
N ILE A 63 -3.60 -0.81 1.96
CA ILE A 63 -3.70 -1.35 0.59
C ILE A 63 -5.19 -1.53 0.25
N GLY A 64 -5.69 -0.79 -0.73
CA GLY A 64 -7.02 -0.98 -1.28
C GLY A 64 -7.04 -2.17 -2.22
N ARG A 65 -7.71 -3.26 -1.82
CA ARG A 65 -7.73 -4.53 -2.57
C ARG A 65 -9.01 -4.67 -3.39
N TYR A 66 -8.87 -4.95 -4.68
CA TYR A 66 -9.87 -5.53 -5.61
C TYR A 66 -9.21 -5.68 -6.99
N THR A 67 -8.14 -6.47 -7.07
CA THR A 67 -7.24 -6.52 -8.24
C THR A 67 -7.95 -6.92 -9.53
N THR A 68 -9.01 -7.74 -9.45
CA THR A 68 -9.82 -8.15 -10.61
C THR A 68 -10.79 -7.07 -11.14
N GLN A 69 -10.97 -5.96 -10.43
CA GLN A 69 -11.90 -4.88 -10.81
C GLN A 69 -11.21 -3.64 -11.39
N VAL A 70 -9.88 -3.53 -11.25
CA VAL A 70 -9.15 -2.30 -11.61
C VAL A 70 -9.18 -1.98 -13.11
N GLY A 71 -9.51 -2.97 -13.94
CA GLY A 71 -9.73 -2.82 -15.38
C GLY A 71 -11.13 -2.30 -15.78
N LEU A 72 -12.05 -2.10 -14.83
CA LEU A 72 -13.44 -1.73 -15.08
C LEU A 72 -13.63 -0.21 -15.25
N GLY A 73 -14.86 0.29 -15.10
CA GLY A 73 -15.20 1.69 -15.33
C GLY A 73 -15.09 2.59 -14.10
N LYS A 74 -15.40 3.86 -14.33
CA LYS A 74 -15.41 4.90 -13.28
C LYS A 74 -16.38 4.61 -12.14
N LYS A 75 -17.52 3.96 -12.43
CA LYS A 75 -18.54 3.64 -11.43
C LYS A 75 -18.02 2.61 -10.44
N GLU A 76 -17.35 1.58 -10.94
CA GLU A 76 -16.71 0.53 -10.14
C GLU A 76 -15.58 1.14 -9.29
N GLY A 77 -14.72 1.96 -9.90
CA GLY A 77 -13.67 2.67 -9.16
C GLY A 77 -14.22 3.56 -8.05
N LEU A 78 -15.31 4.29 -8.28
CA LEU A 78 -15.96 5.11 -7.25
C LEU A 78 -16.49 4.28 -6.08
N ARG A 79 -17.16 3.15 -6.36
CA ARG A 79 -17.68 2.25 -5.32
C ARG A 79 -16.54 1.65 -4.52
N ASP A 80 -15.59 1.02 -5.20
CA ASP A 80 -14.49 0.30 -4.56
C ASP A 80 -13.61 1.26 -3.75
N GLY A 81 -13.29 2.44 -4.30
CA GLY A 81 -12.55 3.47 -3.57
C GLY A 81 -13.30 4.03 -2.36
N THR A 82 -14.63 4.05 -2.40
CA THR A 82 -15.45 4.45 -1.24
C THR A 82 -15.39 3.38 -0.16
N ASP A 83 -15.56 2.12 -0.51
CA ASP A 83 -15.63 1.01 0.45
C ASP A 83 -14.30 0.79 1.16
N GLN A 84 -13.19 0.80 0.41
CA GLN A 84 -11.84 0.66 0.95
C GLN A 84 -11.46 1.84 1.86
N ALA A 85 -11.78 3.07 1.44
CA ALA A 85 -11.53 4.25 2.25
C ALA A 85 -12.37 4.22 3.55
N LYS A 86 -13.64 3.80 3.46
CA LYS A 86 -14.54 3.65 4.63
C LYS A 86 -13.97 2.65 5.60
N ASP A 87 -13.46 1.54 5.10
CA ASP A 87 -12.85 0.51 5.92
C ASP A 87 -11.63 1.02 6.68
N VAL A 88 -10.71 1.75 6.02
CA VAL A 88 -9.58 2.39 6.72
C VAL A 88 -10.08 3.32 7.84
N VAL A 89 -11.00 4.23 7.53
CA VAL A 89 -11.52 5.19 8.52
C VAL A 89 -12.25 4.47 9.66
N PHE A 90 -13.03 3.44 9.34
CA PHE A 90 -13.74 2.63 10.31
C PHE A 90 -12.75 1.85 11.20
N SER A 91 -11.74 1.21 10.63
CA SER A 91 -10.76 0.38 11.32
C SER A 91 -9.98 1.16 12.38
N PHE A 92 -9.59 2.40 12.09
CA PHE A 92 -8.77 3.21 13.02
C PHE A 92 -9.54 4.27 13.79
N GLY A 93 -10.71 4.68 13.32
CA GLY A 93 -11.50 5.78 13.86
C GLY A 93 -11.07 7.14 13.31
N GLU A 94 -12.03 7.89 12.76
CA GLU A 94 -11.78 9.18 12.10
C GLU A 94 -11.12 10.22 13.03
N ASP A 95 -11.60 10.37 14.26
CA ASP A 95 -11.05 11.34 15.21
C ASP A 95 -9.64 10.95 15.68
N TYR A 96 -9.36 9.64 15.80
CA TYR A 96 -8.02 9.14 16.07
C TYR A 96 -7.07 9.51 14.92
N LEU A 97 -7.43 9.17 13.68
CA LEU A 97 -6.66 9.51 12.48
C LEU A 97 -6.42 11.03 12.39
N LYS A 98 -7.44 11.85 12.63
CA LYS A 98 -7.27 13.32 12.69
C LYS A 98 -6.24 13.73 13.75
N SER A 99 -6.31 13.16 14.95
CA SER A 99 -5.37 13.48 16.04
C SER A 99 -3.92 13.07 15.77
N LYS A 100 -3.69 12.14 14.84
CA LYS A 100 -2.37 11.58 14.50
C LYS A 100 -1.77 12.16 13.22
N GLY A 101 -2.35 13.24 12.67
CA GLY A 101 -1.80 13.97 11.52
C GLY A 101 -2.84 14.25 10.43
N GLY A 102 -3.89 13.41 10.34
CA GLY A 102 -5.03 13.65 9.46
C GLY A 102 -4.76 13.50 7.96
N GLU A 103 -3.57 13.06 7.53
CA GLU A 103 -3.26 12.78 6.12
C GLU A 103 -2.56 11.43 5.99
N TYR A 104 -3.13 10.50 5.22
CA TYR A 104 -2.63 9.13 5.13
C TYR A 104 -2.64 8.59 3.70
N TYR A 105 -1.63 7.81 3.34
CA TYR A 105 -1.62 7.08 2.07
C TYR A 105 -2.61 5.92 2.08
N ILE A 106 -3.14 5.61 0.90
CA ILE A 106 -3.76 4.33 0.56
C ILE A 106 -3.30 3.92 -0.83
N PHE A 107 -2.77 2.72 -0.97
CA PHE A 107 -2.24 2.22 -2.24
C PHE A 107 -3.29 1.33 -2.89
N LEU A 108 -3.72 1.67 -4.11
CA LEU A 108 -4.50 0.75 -4.92
C LEU A 108 -3.59 -0.41 -5.37
N ASP A 109 -4.01 -1.63 -5.08
CA ASP A 109 -3.35 -2.85 -5.53
C ASP A 109 -3.68 -3.12 -7.00
N VAL A 110 -2.67 -3.05 -7.88
CA VAL A 110 -2.80 -3.35 -9.30
C VAL A 110 -1.81 -4.44 -9.69
N GLU A 111 -2.36 -5.62 -10.01
CA GLU A 111 -1.61 -6.77 -10.50
C GLU A 111 -1.53 -6.78 -12.03
N SER A 112 -0.47 -7.36 -12.60
CA SER A 112 -0.16 -7.28 -14.04
C SER A 112 -1.13 -8.06 -14.95
N ASP A 113 -1.91 -8.98 -14.39
CA ASP A 113 -2.90 -9.78 -15.11
C ASP A 113 -4.20 -9.00 -15.39
N THR A 114 -4.50 -8.01 -14.57
CA THR A 114 -5.64 -7.10 -14.72
C THR A 114 -5.15 -5.65 -14.75
N PRO A 115 -4.71 -5.13 -15.91
CA PRO A 115 -4.18 -3.78 -15.99
C PRO A 115 -5.19 -2.70 -15.59
N LEU A 116 -4.70 -1.63 -14.98
CA LEU A 116 -5.51 -0.51 -14.55
C LEU A 116 -6.19 0.19 -15.73
N SER A 117 -7.48 0.47 -15.58
CA SER A 117 -8.20 1.36 -16.49
C SER A 117 -8.07 2.83 -16.05
N THR A 118 -8.05 3.73 -17.03
CA THR A 118 -8.01 5.18 -16.78
C THR A 118 -9.23 5.65 -15.99
N ASP A 119 -10.42 5.21 -16.40
CA ASP A 119 -11.68 5.64 -15.81
C ASP A 119 -11.86 5.08 -14.41
N TYR A 120 -11.45 3.83 -14.18
CA TYR A 120 -11.45 3.22 -12.85
C TYR A 120 -10.60 4.04 -11.89
N TYR A 121 -9.34 4.34 -12.23
CA TYR A 121 -8.46 5.10 -11.34
C TYR A 121 -8.98 6.52 -11.08
N LEU A 122 -9.56 7.16 -12.11
CA LEU A 122 -10.20 8.47 -11.94
C LEU A 122 -11.36 8.40 -10.93
N GLY A 123 -12.21 7.38 -11.00
CA GLY A 123 -13.27 7.14 -10.03
C GLY A 123 -12.73 6.85 -8.63
N TRP A 124 -11.80 5.90 -8.53
CA TRP A 124 -11.20 5.45 -7.28
C TRP A 124 -10.50 6.57 -6.52
N SER A 125 -9.60 7.29 -7.18
CA SER A 125 -8.89 8.42 -6.57
C SER A 125 -9.82 9.56 -6.17
N THR A 126 -10.95 9.74 -6.87
CA THR A 126 -11.97 10.73 -6.50
C THR A 126 -12.69 10.31 -5.22
N ALA A 127 -13.11 9.05 -5.13
CA ALA A 127 -13.83 8.51 -3.97
C ALA A 127 -12.96 8.55 -2.70
N VAL A 128 -11.73 8.02 -2.79
CA VAL A 128 -10.77 8.00 -1.67
C VAL A 128 -10.57 9.39 -1.06
N ARG A 129 -10.39 10.41 -1.92
CA ARG A 129 -10.14 11.79 -1.47
C ARG A 129 -11.36 12.48 -0.88
N SER A 130 -12.55 12.04 -1.25
CA SER A 130 -13.80 12.71 -0.91
C SER A 130 -14.52 12.08 0.28
N LEU A 131 -14.00 10.97 0.82
CA LEU A 131 -14.70 10.22 1.85
C LEU A 131 -14.89 11.02 3.15
N SER A 132 -13.85 11.71 3.63
CA SER A 132 -13.85 12.38 4.91
C SER A 132 -13.48 13.86 4.75
N SER A 133 -14.19 14.71 5.49
CA SER A 133 -13.85 16.13 5.62
C SER A 133 -12.84 16.40 6.75
N LYS A 134 -12.54 15.40 7.58
CA LYS A 134 -11.62 15.50 8.73
C LYS A 134 -10.24 14.90 8.44
N VAL A 135 -10.19 13.87 7.60
CA VAL A 135 -8.99 13.11 7.26
C VAL A 135 -8.84 13.07 5.76
N LYS A 136 -7.65 13.39 5.26
CA LYS A 136 -7.31 13.28 3.85
C LYS A 136 -6.65 11.93 3.59
N LEU A 137 -7.34 11.07 2.85
CA LEU A 137 -6.70 9.90 2.26
C LEU A 137 -6.07 10.31 0.93
N LEU A 138 -4.82 9.88 0.73
CA LEU A 138 -3.94 10.24 -0.36
C LEU A 138 -3.83 9.02 -1.29
N PRO A 139 -4.51 9.03 -2.45
CA PRO A 139 -4.45 7.94 -3.41
C PRO A 139 -3.02 7.70 -3.88
N CYS A 140 -2.57 6.45 -3.81
CA CYS A 140 -1.30 5.95 -4.31
C CYS A 140 -1.55 4.68 -5.14
N VAL A 141 -0.55 4.19 -5.86
CA VAL A 141 -0.67 2.96 -6.66
C VAL A 141 0.50 2.03 -6.36
N TYR A 142 0.17 0.78 -6.06
CA TYR A 142 1.08 -0.35 -6.18
C TYR A 142 0.99 -0.90 -7.62
N LEU A 143 2.11 -1.09 -8.30
CA LEU A 143 2.13 -1.64 -9.67
C LEU A 143 3.43 -2.38 -9.96
N ASN A 144 3.38 -3.33 -10.90
CA ASN A 144 4.57 -3.98 -11.43
C ASN A 144 5.43 -3.03 -12.29
N ALA A 145 6.75 -3.07 -12.12
CA ALA A 145 7.71 -2.26 -12.88
C ALA A 145 7.58 -2.45 -14.40
N GLY A 146 7.24 -3.65 -14.87
CA GLY A 146 7.10 -3.98 -16.29
C GLY A 146 5.74 -3.64 -16.90
N ASP A 147 4.75 -3.24 -16.10
CA ASP A 147 3.39 -3.00 -16.60
C ASP A 147 3.25 -1.60 -17.24
N SER A 148 3.53 -1.56 -18.55
CA SER A 148 3.38 -0.35 -19.34
C SER A 148 1.93 0.07 -19.53
N THR A 149 0.97 -0.85 -19.45
CA THR A 149 -0.46 -0.56 -19.65
C THR A 149 -0.99 0.21 -18.45
N THR A 150 -0.76 -0.31 -17.24
CA THR A 150 -1.13 0.34 -15.99
C THR A 150 -0.48 1.71 -15.85
N SER A 151 0.83 1.82 -16.09
CA SER A 151 1.55 3.10 -15.95
C SER A 151 1.06 4.17 -16.95
N LYS A 152 0.73 3.80 -18.20
CA LYS A 152 0.12 4.71 -19.18
C LYS A 152 -1.30 5.13 -18.77
N ALA A 153 -2.12 4.19 -18.31
CA ALA A 153 -3.48 4.47 -17.85
C ALA A 153 -3.50 5.40 -16.64
N LEU A 154 -2.60 5.18 -15.67
CA LEU A 154 -2.42 6.06 -14.52
C LEU A 154 -2.04 7.48 -14.95
N ASN A 155 -1.07 7.62 -15.87
CA ASN A 155 -0.68 8.93 -16.40
C ASN A 155 -1.85 9.64 -17.11
N LEU A 156 -2.64 8.91 -17.91
CA LEU A 156 -3.84 9.47 -18.54
C LEU A 156 -4.89 9.88 -17.51
N ALA A 157 -5.13 9.08 -16.47
CA ALA A 157 -6.08 9.40 -15.42
C ALA A 157 -5.68 10.68 -14.67
N ILE A 158 -4.38 10.84 -14.37
CA ILE A 158 -3.83 12.05 -13.74
C ILE A 158 -4.04 13.28 -14.63
N ARG A 159 -3.78 13.16 -15.94
CA ARG A 159 -4.09 14.23 -16.91
C ARG A 159 -5.58 14.58 -16.95
N ASN A 160 -6.45 13.60 -16.68
CA ASN A 160 -7.89 13.77 -16.59
C ASN A 160 -8.37 14.24 -15.18
N GLY A 161 -7.45 14.62 -14.30
CA GLY A 161 -7.77 15.22 -12.99
C GLY A 161 -7.72 14.27 -11.80
N ALA A 162 -7.40 12.98 -12.01
CA ALA A 162 -7.10 12.06 -10.91
C ALA A 162 -5.89 12.57 -10.11
N LYS A 163 -5.73 12.07 -8.87
CA LYS A 163 -4.54 12.34 -8.06
C LYS A 163 -3.83 11.04 -7.76
N CYS A 164 -2.51 11.12 -7.70
CA CYS A 164 -1.64 10.05 -7.24
C CYS A 164 -0.51 10.71 -6.45
N HIS A 165 -0.33 10.31 -5.20
CA HIS A 165 0.63 10.91 -4.28
C HIS A 165 1.91 10.08 -4.14
N GLY A 166 1.94 8.88 -4.72
CA GLY A 166 3.11 8.04 -4.73
C GLY A 166 2.90 6.71 -5.42
N LEU A 167 4.03 6.13 -5.83
CA LEU A 167 4.10 4.79 -6.41
C LEU A 167 4.80 3.84 -5.44
N TRP A 168 4.30 2.63 -5.39
CA TRP A 168 4.98 1.47 -4.81
C TRP A 168 5.21 0.48 -5.95
N ILE A 169 6.47 0.29 -6.31
CA ILE A 169 6.83 -0.50 -7.50
C ILE A 169 7.15 -1.93 -7.07
N ALA A 170 6.58 -2.92 -7.74
CA ALA A 170 6.95 -4.32 -7.58
C ALA A 170 7.93 -4.75 -8.68
N ASN A 171 9.07 -5.27 -8.25
CA ASN A 171 10.03 -5.94 -9.11
C ASN A 171 10.90 -6.85 -8.25
N TYR A 172 10.68 -8.15 -8.35
CA TYR A 172 11.36 -9.12 -7.47
C TYR A 172 12.70 -9.60 -8.05
N GLY A 173 12.99 -9.30 -9.32
CA GLY A 173 14.08 -9.95 -10.05
C GLY A 173 13.97 -11.48 -9.95
N ASN A 174 14.95 -12.12 -9.31
CA ASN A 174 14.96 -13.55 -9.03
C ASN A 174 14.57 -13.92 -7.58
N ARG A 175 13.95 -13.01 -6.82
CA ARG A 175 13.70 -13.14 -5.38
C ARG A 175 12.24 -13.41 -5.09
N PHE A 176 11.69 -14.42 -5.77
CA PHE A 176 10.33 -14.86 -5.54
C PHE A 176 10.38 -16.26 -4.91
N ARG A 177 9.73 -16.43 -3.75
CA ARG A 177 9.71 -17.69 -2.99
C ARG A 177 11.07 -18.18 -2.51
N GLU A 178 12.02 -17.27 -2.33
CA GLU A 178 13.30 -17.61 -1.72
C GLU A 178 13.12 -17.88 -0.20
N PRO A 179 13.87 -18.82 0.40
CA PRO A 179 13.73 -19.15 1.82
C PRO A 179 14.14 -17.97 2.73
N SER A 180 15.02 -17.11 2.24
CA SER A 180 15.40 -15.83 2.83
C SER A 180 15.87 -14.90 1.71
N SER A 181 15.83 -13.59 1.95
CA SER A 181 16.39 -12.62 1.01
C SER A 181 17.22 -11.62 1.78
N PRO A 182 18.46 -11.32 1.34
CA PRO A 182 19.23 -10.28 1.98
C PRO A 182 18.49 -8.95 1.85
N LYS A 183 18.59 -8.14 2.89
CA LYS A 183 18.19 -6.74 2.85
C LYS A 183 18.85 -6.04 1.66
N LEU A 184 18.04 -5.42 0.81
CA LEU A 184 18.52 -4.67 -0.33
C LEU A 184 18.51 -3.17 -0.10
N ASN A 185 19.47 -2.48 -0.70
CA ASN A 185 19.36 -1.05 -0.88
C ASN A 185 18.41 -0.77 -2.04
N PHE A 186 17.67 0.33 -1.94
CA PHE A 186 16.76 0.77 -3.00
C PHE A 186 17.52 0.90 -4.33
N ASN A 187 17.03 0.24 -5.38
CA ASN A 187 17.57 0.33 -6.71
C ASN A 187 16.58 1.09 -7.61
N SER A 188 16.88 2.34 -7.96
CA SER A 188 16.00 3.16 -8.78
C SER A 188 15.73 2.58 -10.17
N ALA A 189 16.64 1.79 -10.74
CA ALA A 189 16.42 1.16 -12.04
C ALA A 189 15.39 0.03 -11.96
N GLU A 190 15.40 -0.75 -10.87
CA GLU A 190 14.42 -1.82 -10.63
C GLU A 190 13.10 -1.29 -10.09
N ALA A 191 13.15 -0.21 -9.31
CA ALA A 191 12.02 0.48 -8.69
C ALA A 191 11.46 1.62 -9.56
N SER A 192 11.38 1.42 -10.87
CA SER A 192 10.81 2.40 -11.81
C SER A 192 9.62 1.81 -12.55
N PRO A 193 8.55 2.60 -12.78
CA PRO A 193 7.46 2.15 -13.65
C PRO A 193 7.93 2.10 -15.11
N ALA A 194 7.35 1.19 -15.91
CA ALA A 194 7.66 1.03 -17.33
C ALA A 194 7.47 2.31 -18.14
N THR A 195 6.50 3.14 -17.76
CA THR A 195 6.32 4.50 -18.29
C THR A 195 6.43 5.50 -17.16
N SER A 196 7.26 6.53 -17.33
CA SER A 196 7.38 7.62 -16.36
C SER A 196 6.04 8.32 -16.15
N ILE A 197 5.71 8.61 -14.89
CA ILE A 197 4.49 9.32 -14.48
C ILE A 197 4.94 10.65 -13.86
N PRO A 198 4.94 11.76 -14.64
CA PRO A 198 5.46 13.04 -14.19
C PRO A 198 4.77 13.55 -12.91
N GLY A 199 5.57 14.02 -11.96
CA GLY A 199 5.06 14.62 -10.72
C GLY A 199 4.59 13.62 -9.65
N VAL A 200 4.69 12.31 -9.89
CA VAL A 200 4.38 11.29 -8.89
C VAL A 200 5.67 10.60 -8.43
N PRO A 201 6.04 10.70 -7.14
CA PRO A 201 7.26 10.10 -6.64
C PRO A 201 7.14 8.57 -6.49
N VAL A 202 8.21 7.83 -6.75
CA VAL A 202 8.32 6.44 -6.27
C VAL A 202 8.68 6.48 -4.78
N LEU A 203 7.77 5.99 -3.94
CA LEU A 203 7.92 5.97 -2.49
C LEU A 203 8.57 4.68 -2.00
N LEU A 204 8.15 3.54 -2.56
CA LEU A 204 8.49 2.21 -2.07
C LEU A 204 8.85 1.28 -3.24
N TRP A 205 9.66 0.28 -2.95
CA TRP A 205 9.96 -0.85 -3.83
C TRP A 205 9.70 -2.15 -3.08
N GLN A 206 8.82 -3.01 -3.63
CA GLN A 206 8.70 -4.40 -3.23
C GLN A 206 9.74 -5.21 -4.03
N TYR A 207 10.81 -5.61 -3.34
CA TYR A 207 12.01 -6.20 -3.96
C TYR A 207 12.08 -7.72 -3.81
N GLY A 208 11.17 -8.31 -3.05
CA GLY A 208 11.06 -9.76 -2.91
C GLY A 208 9.62 -10.12 -2.59
N GLY A 209 9.14 -11.22 -3.17
CA GLY A 209 7.77 -11.71 -3.00
C GLY A 209 7.75 -13.12 -2.42
N GLU A 210 6.81 -13.39 -1.51
CA GLU A 210 6.62 -14.68 -0.84
C GLU A 210 7.90 -15.23 -0.17
N ILE A 211 8.74 -14.35 0.37
CA ILE A 211 9.98 -14.73 1.06
C ILE A 211 9.65 -15.41 2.38
N GLY A 212 10.33 -16.53 2.67
CA GLY A 212 10.03 -17.30 3.87
C GLY A 212 8.58 -17.82 3.90
N ARG A 213 7.98 -17.98 2.71
CA ARG A 213 6.60 -18.38 2.36
C ARG A 213 5.57 -17.27 2.26
N ASP A 214 5.63 -16.24 3.10
CA ASP A 214 4.48 -15.35 3.26
C ASP A 214 4.81 -13.86 3.36
N PHE A 215 6.10 -13.47 3.25
CA PHE A 215 6.52 -12.08 3.38
C PHE A 215 6.96 -11.47 2.06
N ASP A 216 6.32 -10.36 1.72
CA ASP A 216 6.80 -9.47 0.68
C ASP A 216 7.68 -8.40 1.30
N LEU A 217 8.86 -8.17 0.73
CA LEU A 217 9.90 -7.32 1.33
C LEU A 217 9.98 -5.97 0.65
N ASN A 218 9.97 -4.92 1.46
CA ASN A 218 9.86 -3.55 0.99
C ASN A 218 10.98 -2.65 1.50
N VAL A 219 11.40 -1.72 0.65
CA VAL A 219 12.35 -0.66 1.00
C VAL A 219 11.88 0.68 0.45
N SER A 220 12.04 1.75 1.23
CA SER A 220 11.70 3.11 0.79
C SER A 220 12.78 3.71 -0.11
N ASN A 221 12.35 4.65 -0.95
CA ASN A 221 13.24 5.46 -1.77
C ASN A 221 14.10 6.40 -0.89
N PRO A 222 15.44 6.28 -0.90
CA PRO A 222 16.33 7.07 -0.07
C PRO A 222 16.40 8.55 -0.47
N GLN A 223 15.86 8.92 -1.63
CA GLN A 223 15.74 10.33 -2.04
C GLN A 223 14.61 11.06 -1.31
N ILE A 224 13.76 10.34 -0.60
CA ILE A 224 12.66 10.86 0.21
C ILE A 224 13.01 10.55 1.67
N ARG A 225 12.87 11.54 2.56
CA ARG A 225 13.16 11.30 3.98
C ARG A 225 12.16 10.28 4.50
N ASP A 226 12.65 9.25 5.19
CA ASP A 226 11.79 8.19 5.73
C ASP A 226 10.61 8.75 6.56
N GLN A 227 10.83 9.84 7.31
CA GLN A 227 9.77 10.49 8.08
C GLN A 227 8.66 11.10 7.22
N ASP A 228 8.97 11.58 6.02
CA ASP A 228 7.96 12.13 5.10
C ASP A 228 7.01 11.02 4.58
N ILE A 229 7.48 9.77 4.55
CA ILE A 229 6.67 8.60 4.22
C ILE A 229 5.96 8.11 5.49
N LEU A 230 6.70 7.84 6.58
CA LEU A 230 6.16 7.28 7.81
C LEU A 230 5.04 8.12 8.41
N HIS A 231 5.13 9.45 8.37
CA HIS A 231 4.09 10.32 8.91
C HIS A 231 2.74 10.17 8.19
N ARG A 232 2.74 9.70 6.94
CA ARG A 232 1.55 9.41 6.14
C ARG A 232 1.13 7.94 6.22
N LEU A 233 1.80 7.13 7.03
CA LEU A 233 1.37 5.78 7.40
C LEU A 233 0.73 5.78 8.79
N ILE A 234 -0.16 4.82 9.05
CA ILE A 234 -1.01 4.83 10.23
C ILE A 234 -0.31 4.07 11.36
N LEU A 235 0.10 4.74 12.44
CA LEU A 235 0.37 4.02 13.69
C LEU A 235 -0.99 3.63 14.29
N PRO A 236 -1.34 2.34 14.39
CA PRO A 236 -2.64 1.93 14.90
C PRO A 236 -2.84 2.38 16.36
N PRO A 237 -4.09 2.51 16.83
CA PRO A 237 -4.37 2.67 18.26
C PRO A 237 -3.73 1.57 19.11
N ALA A 238 -3.49 1.82 20.40
CA ALA A 238 -2.90 0.80 21.29
C ALA A 238 -3.88 -0.34 21.64
N GLY A 239 -5.18 -0.07 21.57
CA GLY A 239 -6.29 -0.96 21.89
C GLY A 239 -7.60 -0.20 21.81
#